data_AF-Q6R5N1-F1
#
_entry.id   AF-Q6R5N1-F1
#
_cell.length_a   1.000
_cell.length_b   1.000
_cell.length_c   1.000
_cell.angle_alpha   90.00
_cell.angle_beta   90.00
_cell.angle_gamma   90.00
#
_symmetry.space_group_name_H-M   'P 1'
#
loop_
_entity.id
_entity.type
_entity.pdbx_description
1 polymer ?
#
loop_
_entity_poly.entity_id
_entity_poly.type
_entity_poly.pdbx_seq_one_letter_code
_entity_poly.pdbx_strand_id
1 'polypeptide(L)'
;MKVYICVGAVAFLSACRTQALRLSRSFLSLSAEAESTTRLAARRESLQDALDEECSQQASVACRSGLQDYCNEAVFARYDGIKGSPSSKQWRCYTEGALDLEAAGPGCVNSCGAATMCLGAFNSRSVAYLTRNNELTSILKLRTQEFCSAPAPTLQEALDRKCAQFGKESCNSGLASYCGAAIYARYDKGNSSQQTKEWRCYIEKELDFSKSGDGCVDDCGSMTSCRGSVSGPSTSHLTRPSELQAVIDSDKSNYCTDKSEQQPSQATPPPEIPEGTPEESETEDPSGSQAVPEALQHALDAFCVEEGEKACSNGLRAYCNSAMYARKDVGNTTQKTKEWRCYAASEIDFAVSADVCADNCGNITSCSGAVNGVSTSHLTRNPQIEELIKMEKEVYCNPEIEKGSESTGAVDSSESEVVPPPEIPEGTPEESETEDPSGSQAVPEALQ
;
A
#
# COMPACT_ATOMS: atom_id res chain seq x y z
N MET A 1 40.89 -66.60 21.65
CA MET A 1 42.26 -66.74 21.09
C MET A 1 42.16 -67.24 19.65
N LYS A 2 42.24 -66.33 18.67
CA LYS A 2 42.61 -66.56 17.26
C LYS A 2 42.52 -65.21 16.54
N VAL A 3 43.65 -64.72 16.04
CA VAL A 3 43.74 -63.55 15.15
C VAL A 3 44.10 -64.09 13.78
N TYR A 4 43.48 -63.60 12.72
CA TYR A 4 44.11 -63.51 11.41
C TYR A 4 43.68 -62.24 10.70
N ILE A 5 44.68 -61.49 10.23
CA ILE A 5 44.58 -60.34 9.34
C ILE A 5 45.00 -60.84 7.95
N CYS A 6 44.31 -60.43 6.88
CA CYS A 6 44.91 -59.86 5.66
C CYS A 6 43.91 -59.61 4.52
N VAL A 7 43.90 -58.35 4.06
CA VAL A 7 43.99 -57.91 2.65
C VAL A 7 43.12 -58.60 1.59
N GLY A 8 42.21 -57.83 0.99
CA GLY A 8 41.54 -58.13 -0.29
C GLY A 8 40.85 -56.88 -0.83
N ALA A 9 41.12 -56.50 -2.09
CA ALA A 9 40.79 -55.18 -2.63
C ALA A 9 39.56 -55.17 -3.56
N VAL A 10 38.95 -53.98 -3.69
CA VAL A 10 38.00 -53.55 -4.75
C VAL A 10 36.70 -54.35 -4.90
N ALA A 11 35.56 -53.72 -4.54
CA ALA A 11 34.38 -53.53 -5.42
C ALA A 11 33.09 -53.09 -4.67
N PHE A 12 33.04 -51.92 -4.02
CA PHE A 12 31.76 -51.31 -3.60
C PHE A 12 31.80 -49.77 -3.59
N LEU A 13 31.80 -49.15 -4.79
CA LEU A 13 31.56 -47.71 -4.98
C LEU A 13 30.38 -47.49 -5.94
N SER A 14 29.15 -47.71 -5.45
CA SER A 14 27.92 -47.28 -6.16
C SER A 14 26.67 -47.09 -5.28
N ALA A 15 26.65 -47.53 -4.01
CA ALA A 15 25.44 -47.45 -3.17
C ALA A 15 25.31 -46.16 -2.32
N CYS A 16 26.39 -45.40 -2.11
CA CYS A 16 26.42 -44.33 -1.09
C CYS A 16 26.16 -42.89 -1.63
N ARG A 17 25.95 -42.69 -2.93
CA ARG A 17 25.62 -41.35 -3.48
C ARG A 17 24.13 -41.00 -3.45
N THR A 18 23.24 -42.00 -3.44
CA THR A 18 21.79 -41.78 -3.64
C THR A 18 21.06 -41.35 -2.36
N GLN A 19 21.57 -41.70 -1.17
CA GLN A 19 20.99 -41.25 0.10
C GLN A 19 21.42 -39.82 0.45
N ALA A 20 22.69 -39.44 0.21
CA ALA A 20 23.17 -38.07 0.43
C ALA A 20 22.41 -37.04 -0.43
N LEU A 21 22.17 -37.35 -1.72
CA LEU A 21 21.39 -36.49 -2.61
C LEU A 21 19.90 -36.38 -2.24
N ARG A 22 19.30 -37.42 -1.63
CA ARG A 22 17.92 -37.36 -1.13
C ARG A 22 17.82 -36.51 0.14
N LEU A 23 18.69 -36.76 1.12
CA LEU A 23 18.74 -35.97 2.36
C LEU A 23 19.03 -34.49 2.06
N SER A 24 20.02 -34.18 1.23
CA SER A 24 20.36 -32.80 0.88
C SER A 24 19.21 -32.06 0.17
N ARG A 25 18.44 -32.73 -0.69
CA ARG A 25 17.21 -32.13 -1.28
C ARG A 25 16.11 -31.91 -0.25
N SER A 26 15.91 -32.82 0.71
CA SER A 26 14.96 -32.63 1.79
C SER A 26 15.33 -31.45 2.69
N PHE A 27 16.61 -31.32 3.07
CA PHE A 27 17.08 -30.18 3.87
C PHE A 27 16.98 -28.85 3.13
N LEU A 28 17.29 -28.81 1.82
CA LEU A 28 17.12 -27.60 1.01
C LEU A 28 15.64 -27.20 0.82
N SER A 29 14.73 -28.17 0.70
CA SER A 29 13.27 -27.91 0.69
C SER A 29 12.82 -27.29 2.00
N LEU A 30 13.15 -27.94 3.12
CA LEU A 30 12.79 -27.48 4.47
C LEU A 30 13.38 -26.09 4.79
N SER A 31 14.60 -25.78 4.35
CA SER A 31 15.18 -24.43 4.52
C SER A 31 14.46 -23.40 3.67
N ALA A 32 14.12 -23.70 2.41
CA ALA A 32 13.38 -22.78 1.55
C ALA A 32 11.93 -22.55 2.02
N GLU A 33 11.26 -23.59 2.55
CA GLU A 33 9.93 -23.50 3.14
C GLU A 33 9.96 -22.70 4.46
N ALA A 34 11.01 -22.86 5.28
CA ALA A 34 11.24 -22.04 6.47
C ALA A 34 11.58 -20.57 6.13
N GLU A 35 12.47 -20.33 5.17
CA GLU A 35 12.83 -18.98 4.72
C GLU A 35 11.65 -18.25 4.05
N SER A 36 10.81 -18.97 3.29
CA SER A 36 9.56 -18.44 2.71
C SER A 36 8.57 -18.03 3.80
N THR A 37 8.27 -18.94 4.73
CA THR A 37 7.33 -18.68 5.83
C THR A 37 7.83 -17.58 6.77
N THR A 38 9.14 -17.50 7.03
CA THR A 38 9.75 -16.39 7.79
C THR A 38 9.74 -15.07 7.02
N ARG A 39 9.99 -15.04 5.71
CA ARG A 39 9.84 -13.81 4.89
C ARG A 39 8.40 -13.29 4.87
N LEU A 40 7.42 -14.19 4.77
CA LEU A 40 6.01 -13.83 4.79
C LEU A 40 5.56 -13.31 6.16
N ALA A 41 6.02 -13.94 7.24
CA ALA A 41 5.83 -13.44 8.59
C ALA A 41 6.49 -12.06 8.81
N ALA A 42 7.66 -11.82 8.20
CA ALA A 42 8.38 -10.54 8.29
C ALA A 42 7.75 -9.41 7.46
N ARG A 43 6.96 -9.72 6.42
CA ARG A 43 6.37 -8.71 5.52
C ARG A 43 4.88 -8.40 5.75
N ARG A 44 4.18 -9.13 6.62
CA ARG A 44 2.72 -8.99 6.85
C ARG A 44 1.90 -9.04 5.54
N GLU A 45 2.38 -9.74 4.51
CA GLU A 45 1.66 -9.89 3.23
C GLU A 45 0.36 -10.70 3.44
N SER A 46 -0.69 -10.35 2.71
CA SER A 46 -1.97 -11.07 2.70
C SER A 46 -2.06 -12.05 1.53
N LEU A 47 -3.03 -12.96 1.61
CA LEU A 47 -3.35 -13.85 0.49
C LEU A 47 -3.87 -13.09 -0.74
N GLN A 48 -4.45 -11.89 -0.56
CA GLN A 48 -4.88 -11.03 -1.67
C GLN A 48 -3.67 -10.43 -2.39
N ASP A 49 -2.65 -9.98 -1.66
CA ASP A 49 -1.42 -9.43 -2.25
C ASP A 49 -0.70 -10.47 -3.11
N ALA A 50 -0.68 -11.74 -2.67
CA ALA A 50 -0.16 -12.85 -3.45
C ALA A 50 -0.94 -13.15 -4.75
N LEU A 51 -2.22 -12.78 -4.83
CA LEU A 51 -3.00 -12.86 -6.07
C LEU A 51 -2.78 -11.64 -6.96
N ASP A 52 -2.67 -10.45 -6.37
CA ASP A 52 -2.40 -9.20 -7.08
C ASP A 52 -0.97 -9.21 -7.68
N GLU A 53 0.01 -9.80 -6.99
CA GLU A 53 1.37 -10.05 -7.51
C GLU A 53 1.37 -10.97 -8.74
N GLU A 54 0.69 -12.12 -8.69
CA GLU A 54 0.50 -13.01 -9.86
C GLU A 54 -0.17 -12.24 -11.00
N CYS A 55 -1.17 -11.40 -10.71
CA CYS A 55 -1.83 -10.60 -11.72
C CYS A 55 -0.92 -9.55 -12.38
N SER A 56 -0.02 -8.93 -11.61
CA SER A 56 1.03 -8.05 -12.15
C SER A 56 2.02 -8.81 -13.05
N GLN A 57 2.41 -10.04 -12.67
CA GLN A 57 3.25 -10.90 -13.52
C GLN A 57 2.53 -11.29 -14.82
N GLN A 58 1.23 -11.63 -14.75
CA GLN A 58 0.40 -11.98 -15.91
C GLN A 58 0.17 -10.77 -16.85
N ALA A 59 -0.03 -9.57 -16.29
CA ALA A 59 -0.08 -8.32 -17.03
C ALA A 59 1.24 -8.04 -17.77
N SER A 60 2.38 -8.22 -17.09
CA SER A 60 3.71 -8.09 -17.69
C SER A 60 3.98 -9.09 -18.84
N VAL A 61 3.36 -10.27 -18.81
CA VAL A 61 3.39 -11.23 -19.93
C VAL A 61 2.45 -10.80 -21.07
N ALA A 62 1.25 -10.30 -20.74
CA ALA A 62 0.30 -9.77 -21.72
C ALA A 62 0.85 -8.56 -22.49
N CYS A 63 1.44 -7.59 -21.79
CA CYS A 63 2.09 -6.43 -22.39
C CYS A 63 3.20 -6.84 -23.38
N ARG A 64 4.12 -7.73 -22.97
CA ARG A 64 5.17 -8.27 -23.85
C ARG A 64 4.63 -9.09 -25.03
N SER A 65 3.38 -9.55 -24.95
CA SER A 65 2.66 -10.22 -26.04
C SER A 65 1.90 -9.24 -26.95
N GLY A 66 2.04 -7.93 -26.74
CA GLY A 66 1.46 -6.86 -27.56
C GLY A 66 0.15 -6.28 -27.04
N LEU A 67 -0.40 -6.78 -25.92
CA LEU A 67 -1.66 -6.27 -25.34
C LEU A 67 -1.39 -4.98 -24.56
N GLN A 68 -1.57 -3.83 -25.21
CA GLN A 68 -1.21 -2.51 -24.66
C GLN A 68 -1.99 -2.14 -23.40
N ASP A 69 -3.24 -2.60 -23.26
CA ASP A 69 -4.09 -2.40 -22.08
C ASP A 69 -3.49 -2.94 -20.75
N TYR A 70 -2.35 -3.64 -20.80
CA TYR A 70 -1.63 -4.16 -19.62
C TYR A 70 -0.21 -3.59 -19.50
N CYS A 71 0.18 -2.64 -20.34
CA CYS A 71 1.49 -1.99 -20.30
C CYS A 71 1.46 -0.76 -19.40
N ASN A 72 2.21 -0.79 -18.30
CA ASN A 72 2.27 0.27 -17.28
C ASN A 72 0.95 0.52 -16.51
N GLU A 73 0.03 -0.44 -16.55
CA GLU A 73 -1.27 -0.39 -15.86
C GLU A 73 -1.21 -1.17 -14.54
N ALA A 74 -1.87 -0.67 -13.50
CA ALA A 74 -2.07 -1.41 -12.25
C ALA A 74 -3.14 -2.50 -12.47
N VAL A 75 -2.87 -3.72 -11.98
CA VAL A 75 -3.72 -4.88 -12.22
C VAL A 75 -3.96 -5.67 -10.93
N PHE A 76 -5.23 -5.91 -10.62
CA PHE A 76 -5.69 -6.49 -9.37
C PHE A 76 -6.47 -7.80 -9.58
N ALA A 77 -6.28 -8.79 -8.72
CA ALA A 77 -7.04 -10.02 -8.72
C ALA A 77 -8.40 -9.81 -8.05
N ARG A 78 -9.49 -10.10 -8.77
CA ARG A 78 -10.85 -10.12 -8.20
C ARG A 78 -11.62 -11.34 -8.66
N TYR A 79 -12.53 -11.82 -7.80
CA TYR A 79 -13.50 -12.86 -8.09
C TYR A 79 -14.81 -12.24 -8.60
N ASP A 80 -14.83 -11.89 -9.88
CA ASP A 80 -15.96 -11.16 -10.46
C ASP A 80 -16.32 -11.56 -11.90
N GLY A 81 -17.42 -11.00 -12.39
CA GLY A 81 -17.99 -11.26 -13.71
C GLY A 81 -17.30 -10.51 -14.85
N ILE A 82 -17.97 -10.48 -16.00
CA ILE A 82 -17.48 -9.80 -17.20
C ILE A 82 -18.58 -8.97 -17.84
N LYS A 83 -18.22 -8.08 -18.77
CA LYS A 83 -19.18 -7.28 -19.55
C LYS A 83 -20.17 -8.21 -20.26
N GLY A 84 -21.47 -7.94 -20.11
CA GLY A 84 -22.54 -8.80 -20.62
C GLY A 84 -22.86 -10.05 -19.80
N SER A 85 -22.00 -10.44 -18.86
CA SER A 85 -22.23 -11.55 -17.91
C SER A 85 -21.65 -11.26 -16.51
N PRO A 86 -22.21 -10.30 -15.73
CA PRO A 86 -21.70 -9.98 -14.40
C PRO A 86 -21.81 -11.14 -13.38
N SER A 87 -22.67 -12.13 -13.65
CA SER A 87 -22.84 -13.31 -12.80
C SER A 87 -21.83 -14.43 -13.07
N SER A 88 -21.05 -14.39 -14.15
CA SER A 88 -20.04 -15.42 -14.46
C SER A 88 -18.75 -15.19 -13.65
N LYS A 89 -18.86 -15.19 -12.32
CA LYS A 89 -17.76 -14.90 -11.41
C LYS A 89 -16.64 -15.94 -11.54
N GLN A 90 -15.42 -15.46 -11.74
CA GLN A 90 -14.19 -16.25 -11.78
C GLN A 90 -13.06 -15.39 -11.24
N TRP A 91 -11.94 -16.01 -10.85
CA TRP A 91 -10.73 -15.25 -10.55
C TRP A 91 -10.11 -14.70 -11.85
N ARG A 92 -9.97 -13.37 -11.92
CA ARG A 92 -9.38 -12.65 -13.05
C ARG A 92 -8.51 -11.51 -12.55
N CYS A 93 -7.57 -11.12 -13.39
CA CYS A 93 -6.72 -9.95 -13.22
C CYS A 93 -7.35 -8.78 -13.99
N TYR A 94 -7.90 -7.80 -13.28
CA TYR A 94 -8.55 -6.61 -13.86
C TYR A 94 -7.58 -5.45 -13.83
N THR A 95 -7.51 -4.67 -14.91
CA THR A 95 -6.85 -3.36 -14.85
C THR A 95 -7.62 -2.41 -13.94
N GLU A 96 -6.96 -1.40 -13.39
CA GLU A 96 -7.60 -0.38 -12.54
C GLU A 96 -8.84 0.24 -13.21
N GLY A 97 -8.72 0.64 -14.49
CA GLY A 97 -9.82 1.17 -15.29
C GLY A 97 -10.97 0.18 -15.59
N ALA A 98 -10.83 -1.10 -15.25
CA ALA A 98 -11.90 -2.09 -15.31
C ALA A 98 -12.66 -2.24 -13.98
N LEU A 99 -12.18 -1.62 -12.90
CA LEU A 99 -12.81 -1.63 -11.59
C LEU A 99 -13.56 -0.31 -11.31
N ASP A 100 -14.42 -0.37 -10.31
CA ASP A 100 -15.00 0.77 -9.62
C ASP A 100 -14.42 0.75 -8.21
N LEU A 101 -13.44 1.64 -7.98
CA LEU A 101 -12.66 1.68 -6.74
C LEU A 101 -13.44 2.23 -5.55
N GLU A 102 -14.64 2.80 -5.76
CA GLU A 102 -15.53 3.22 -4.68
C GLU A 102 -16.57 2.15 -4.35
N ALA A 103 -16.93 1.30 -5.32
CA ALA A 103 -17.83 0.19 -5.13
C ALA A 103 -17.17 -0.95 -4.34
N ALA A 104 -17.78 -1.28 -3.20
CA ALA A 104 -17.42 -2.45 -2.41
C ALA A 104 -18.17 -3.71 -2.90
N GLY A 105 -17.47 -4.85 -2.98
CA GLY A 105 -18.08 -6.12 -3.36
C GLY A 105 -17.32 -7.34 -2.83
N PRO A 106 -17.94 -8.54 -2.80
CA PRO A 106 -17.32 -9.78 -2.35
C PRO A 106 -16.47 -10.37 -3.48
N GLY A 107 -15.41 -9.63 -3.81
CA GLY A 107 -14.49 -9.90 -4.91
C GLY A 107 -13.06 -10.18 -4.47
N CYS A 108 -12.71 -9.93 -3.21
CA CYS A 108 -11.38 -10.24 -2.68
C CYS A 108 -11.40 -11.52 -1.84
N VAL A 109 -10.21 -11.93 -1.41
CA VAL A 109 -10.01 -13.00 -0.44
C VAL A 109 -9.38 -12.45 0.84
N ASN A 110 -9.78 -12.94 2.01
CA ASN A 110 -9.03 -12.70 3.24
C ASN A 110 -7.83 -13.65 3.34
N SER A 111 -6.96 -13.45 4.33
CA SER A 111 -5.76 -14.28 4.53
C SER A 111 -6.05 -15.78 4.69
N CYS A 112 -7.28 -16.15 5.05
CA CYS A 112 -7.73 -17.53 5.27
C CYS A 112 -8.48 -18.14 4.08
N GLY A 113 -8.39 -17.56 2.89
CA GLY A 113 -8.97 -18.14 1.67
C GLY A 113 -10.49 -17.96 1.54
N ALA A 114 -11.13 -17.25 2.46
CA ALA A 114 -12.56 -16.96 2.39
C ALA A 114 -12.81 -15.67 1.59
N ALA A 115 -13.91 -15.64 0.83
CA ALA A 115 -14.33 -14.42 0.13
C ALA A 115 -14.58 -13.29 1.15
N THR A 116 -14.12 -12.08 0.81
CA THR A 116 -14.26 -10.90 1.67
C THR A 116 -14.68 -9.67 0.85
N MET A 117 -15.36 -8.75 1.53
CA MET A 117 -15.77 -7.46 0.97
C MET A 117 -14.56 -6.54 0.82
N CYS A 118 -14.35 -6.00 -0.37
CA CYS A 118 -13.28 -5.06 -0.66
C CYS A 118 -13.70 -4.04 -1.71
N LEU A 119 -12.90 -2.98 -1.87
CA LEU A 119 -13.03 -2.00 -2.95
C LEU A 119 -12.50 -2.52 -4.28
N GLY A 120 -13.02 -1.96 -5.37
CA GLY A 120 -12.68 -2.39 -6.73
C GLY A 120 -13.57 -3.53 -7.20
N ALA A 121 -14.90 -3.31 -7.22
CA ALA A 121 -15.83 -4.22 -7.91
C ALA A 121 -15.76 -4.01 -9.44
N PHE A 122 -16.09 -5.02 -10.25
CA PHE A 122 -16.00 -4.88 -11.70
C PHE A 122 -17.03 -3.86 -12.26
N ASN A 123 -16.55 -2.82 -12.97
CA ASN A 123 -17.37 -1.66 -13.34
C ASN A 123 -18.35 -1.89 -14.50
N SER A 124 -18.35 -3.08 -15.13
CA SER A 124 -19.18 -3.46 -16.29
C SER A 124 -18.96 -2.70 -17.61
N ARG A 125 -18.14 -1.64 -17.62
CA ARG A 125 -17.87 -0.80 -18.79
C ARG A 125 -16.69 -1.32 -19.59
N SER A 126 -15.60 -1.67 -18.91
CA SER A 126 -14.36 -2.17 -19.51
C SER A 126 -14.42 -3.66 -19.89
N VAL A 127 -13.46 -4.08 -20.72
CA VAL A 127 -13.16 -5.49 -21.05
C VAL A 127 -11.70 -5.85 -20.77
N ALA A 128 -10.91 -4.95 -20.19
CA ALA A 128 -9.49 -5.15 -19.87
C ALA A 128 -9.32 -6.01 -18.61
N TYR A 129 -9.46 -7.33 -18.79
CA TYR A 129 -9.16 -8.33 -17.78
C TYR A 129 -8.51 -9.59 -18.39
N LEU A 130 -7.62 -10.24 -17.63
CA LEU A 130 -7.09 -11.56 -17.94
C LEU A 130 -7.79 -12.61 -17.08
N THR A 131 -8.50 -13.55 -17.70
CA THR A 131 -9.03 -14.70 -16.96
C THR A 131 -7.89 -15.62 -16.56
N ARG A 132 -7.70 -15.81 -15.24
CA ARG A 132 -6.63 -16.62 -14.63
C ARG A 132 -7.19 -17.51 -13.52
N ASN A 133 -8.36 -18.07 -13.80
CA ASN A 133 -9.15 -18.74 -12.78
C ASN A 133 -8.43 -19.96 -12.19
N ASN A 134 -7.69 -20.71 -13.00
CA ASN A 134 -7.03 -21.94 -12.56
C ASN A 134 -5.75 -21.63 -11.80
N GLU A 135 -5.01 -20.63 -12.26
CA GLU A 135 -3.75 -20.13 -11.73
C GLU A 135 -3.99 -19.53 -10.33
N LEU A 136 -4.87 -18.54 -10.23
CA LEU A 136 -5.23 -17.87 -8.98
C LEU A 136 -5.90 -18.83 -7.99
N THR A 137 -6.78 -19.75 -8.46
CA THR A 137 -7.33 -20.82 -7.59
C THR A 137 -6.26 -21.79 -7.10
N SER A 138 -5.18 -22.00 -7.85
CA SER A 138 -4.06 -22.84 -7.41
C SER A 138 -3.24 -22.15 -6.34
N ILE A 139 -2.94 -20.85 -6.49
CA ILE A 139 -2.28 -20.03 -5.46
C ILE A 139 -3.09 -20.04 -4.17
N LEU A 140 -4.41 -19.79 -4.25
CA LEU A 140 -5.33 -19.92 -3.11
C LEU A 140 -5.17 -21.27 -2.39
N LYS A 141 -5.30 -22.38 -3.12
CA LYS A 141 -5.24 -23.72 -2.53
C LYS A 141 -3.87 -24.05 -1.91
N LEU A 142 -2.79 -23.56 -2.51
CA LEU A 142 -1.43 -23.82 -2.04
C LEU A 142 -1.05 -22.97 -0.83
N ARG A 143 -1.41 -21.68 -0.82
CA ARG A 143 -0.93 -20.70 0.17
C ARG A 143 -1.95 -20.35 1.27
N THR A 144 -3.22 -20.75 1.18
CA THR A 144 -4.22 -20.49 2.24
C THR A 144 -3.75 -20.95 3.63
N GLN A 145 -3.16 -22.15 3.73
CA GLN A 145 -2.72 -22.67 5.04
C GLN A 145 -1.54 -21.86 5.62
N GLU A 146 -0.66 -21.34 4.77
CA GLU A 146 0.47 -20.49 5.11
C GLU A 146 -0.04 -19.14 5.66
N PHE A 147 -0.79 -18.37 4.85
CA PHE A 147 -1.30 -17.05 5.22
C PHE A 147 -2.31 -17.06 6.39
N CYS A 148 -3.13 -18.11 6.51
CA CYS A 148 -4.08 -18.22 7.62
C CYS A 148 -3.41 -18.54 8.97
N SER A 149 -2.19 -19.11 8.93
CA SER A 149 -1.40 -19.44 10.13
C SER A 149 -0.39 -18.36 10.50
N ALA A 150 0.01 -17.53 9.53
CA ALA A 150 0.80 -16.32 9.77
C ALA A 150 0.02 -15.29 10.61
N PRO A 151 0.69 -14.28 11.21
CA PRO A 151 0.03 -13.10 11.77
C PRO A 151 -0.97 -12.46 10.79
N ALA A 152 -1.91 -11.65 11.28
CA ALA A 152 -2.76 -10.88 10.38
C ALA A 152 -1.91 -9.82 9.66
N PRO A 153 -2.33 -9.35 8.46
CA PRO A 153 -1.65 -8.23 7.81
C PRO A 153 -1.83 -6.92 8.60
N THR A 154 -3.01 -6.73 9.17
CA THR A 154 -3.41 -5.56 9.97
C THR A 154 -4.10 -5.97 11.26
N LEU A 155 -4.15 -5.07 12.25
CA LEU A 155 -4.87 -5.30 13.50
C LEU A 155 -6.37 -5.49 13.26
N GLN A 156 -6.97 -4.77 12.30
CA GLN A 156 -8.37 -4.97 11.93
C GLN A 156 -8.63 -6.36 11.36
N GLU A 157 -7.73 -6.93 10.54
CA GLU A 157 -7.91 -8.33 10.11
C GLU A 157 -7.65 -9.32 11.28
N ALA A 158 -6.82 -9.00 12.27
CA ALA A 158 -6.73 -9.82 13.49
C ALA A 158 -8.09 -9.92 14.21
N LEU A 159 -8.83 -8.81 14.29
CA LEU A 159 -10.19 -8.78 14.83
C LEU A 159 -11.19 -9.54 13.94
N ASP A 160 -11.15 -9.35 12.63
CA ASP A 160 -12.04 -10.05 11.69
C ASP A 160 -11.79 -11.58 11.73
N ARG A 161 -10.53 -12.02 11.80
CA ARG A 161 -10.14 -13.43 12.04
C ARG A 161 -10.67 -13.93 13.39
N LYS A 162 -10.60 -13.14 14.47
CA LYS A 162 -11.18 -13.51 15.77
C LYS A 162 -12.70 -13.67 15.69
N CYS A 163 -13.37 -12.81 14.95
CA CYS A 163 -14.80 -12.91 14.69
C CYS A 163 -15.19 -14.11 13.83
N ALA A 164 -14.38 -14.49 12.84
CA ALA A 164 -14.55 -15.73 12.10
C ALA A 164 -14.44 -16.98 13.00
N GLN A 165 -13.54 -16.99 14.00
CA GLN A 165 -13.48 -18.06 15.01
C GLN A 165 -14.79 -18.14 15.82
N PHE A 166 -15.26 -17.02 16.38
CA PHE A 166 -16.51 -16.99 17.15
C PHE A 166 -17.74 -17.40 16.34
N GLY A 167 -17.77 -17.07 15.04
CA GLY A 167 -18.81 -17.55 14.12
C GLY A 167 -18.75 -19.05 13.88
N LYS A 168 -17.55 -19.62 13.70
CA LYS A 168 -17.35 -21.07 13.56
C LYS A 168 -17.79 -21.82 14.83
N GLU A 169 -17.45 -21.31 16.00
CA GLU A 169 -17.92 -21.83 17.29
C GLU A 169 -19.46 -21.75 17.42
N SER A 170 -20.05 -20.63 16.99
CA SER A 170 -21.50 -20.42 16.97
C SER A 170 -22.21 -21.38 16.01
N CYS A 171 -21.66 -21.59 14.82
CA CYS A 171 -22.14 -22.59 13.86
C CYS A 171 -22.07 -24.02 14.43
N ASN A 172 -20.92 -24.39 15.03
CA ASN A 172 -20.75 -25.68 15.70
C ASN A 172 -21.73 -25.88 16.88
N SER A 173 -22.17 -24.78 17.50
CA SER A 173 -23.20 -24.75 18.55
C SER A 173 -24.65 -24.77 18.01
N GLY A 174 -24.83 -24.93 16.69
CA GLY A 174 -26.13 -25.04 16.02
C GLY A 174 -26.71 -23.73 15.48
N LEU A 175 -26.00 -22.60 15.58
CA LEU A 175 -26.48 -21.30 15.08
C LEU A 175 -26.21 -21.18 13.57
N ALA A 176 -27.14 -21.69 12.77
CA ALA A 176 -27.05 -21.80 11.31
C ALA A 176 -26.70 -20.48 10.58
N SER A 177 -27.07 -19.32 11.14
CA SER A 177 -26.76 -17.99 10.55
C SER A 177 -25.25 -17.68 10.45
N TYR A 178 -24.41 -18.38 11.21
CA TYR A 178 -22.96 -18.21 11.21
C TYR A 178 -22.23 -19.28 10.38
N CYS A 179 -22.95 -20.29 9.88
CA CYS A 179 -22.34 -21.38 9.12
C CYS A 179 -21.96 -20.94 7.70
N GLY A 180 -20.66 -20.77 7.45
CA GLY A 180 -20.14 -20.34 6.15
C GLY A 180 -20.36 -18.86 5.84
N ALA A 181 -20.74 -18.04 6.83
CA ALA A 181 -20.83 -16.61 6.68
C ALA A 181 -19.44 -15.95 6.71
N ALA A 182 -19.24 -14.90 5.91
CA ALA A 182 -18.17 -13.93 6.16
C ALA A 182 -18.57 -13.05 7.36
N ILE A 183 -17.61 -12.77 8.25
CA ILE A 183 -17.86 -12.13 9.54
C ILE A 183 -16.77 -11.12 9.83
N TYR A 184 -17.17 -9.94 10.27
CA TYR A 184 -16.32 -8.77 10.46
C TYR A 184 -16.48 -8.24 11.88
N ALA A 185 -15.39 -7.84 12.50
CA ALA A 185 -15.38 -7.12 13.76
C ALA A 185 -15.65 -5.64 13.48
N ARG A 186 -16.71 -5.08 14.08
CA ARG A 186 -16.98 -3.64 14.03
C ARG A 186 -17.38 -3.11 15.41
N TYR A 187 -17.00 -1.88 15.70
CA TYR A 187 -17.43 -1.12 16.87
C TYR A 187 -18.71 -0.35 16.53
N ASP A 188 -19.87 -1.00 16.62
CA ASP A 188 -21.13 -0.40 16.21
C ASP A 188 -22.34 -0.89 17.03
N LYS A 189 -23.54 -0.43 16.68
CA LYS A 189 -24.80 -0.74 17.35
C LYS A 189 -25.25 -2.18 17.08
N GLY A 190 -25.86 -2.81 18.08
CA GLY A 190 -26.41 -4.16 17.96
C GLY A 190 -27.86 -4.15 17.48
N ASN A 191 -28.71 -4.93 18.15
CA ASN A 191 -30.14 -4.96 17.91
C ASN A 191 -30.86 -3.70 18.47
N SER A 192 -32.20 -3.66 18.39
CA SER A 192 -33.02 -2.52 18.82
C SER A 192 -32.83 -2.09 20.28
N SER A 193 -32.35 -2.95 21.19
CA SER A 193 -32.03 -2.56 22.58
C SER A 193 -30.56 -2.19 22.79
N GLN A 194 -29.67 -2.51 21.84
CA GLN A 194 -28.22 -2.28 21.91
C GLN A 194 -27.80 -1.06 21.09
N GLN A 195 -28.29 0.12 21.48
CA GLN A 195 -28.08 1.37 20.75
C GLN A 195 -26.73 2.06 21.07
N THR A 196 -25.97 1.53 22.03
CA THR A 196 -24.58 1.87 22.27
C THR A 196 -23.66 1.10 21.32
N LYS A 197 -22.63 1.78 20.80
CA LYS A 197 -21.56 1.10 20.05
C LYS A 197 -20.73 0.24 21.00
N GLU A 198 -20.41 -0.98 20.59
CA GLU A 198 -19.47 -1.89 21.26
C GLU A 198 -18.81 -2.78 20.21
N TRP A 199 -17.68 -3.42 20.53
CA TRP A 199 -17.09 -4.43 19.64
C TRP A 199 -17.99 -5.65 19.49
N ARG A 200 -18.36 -5.93 18.24
CA ARG A 200 -19.26 -7.02 17.84
C ARG A 200 -18.78 -7.67 16.56
N CYS A 201 -19.05 -8.97 16.43
CA CYS A 201 -18.85 -9.73 15.21
C CYS A 201 -20.14 -9.76 14.41
N TYR A 202 -20.18 -9.07 13.27
CA TYR A 202 -21.33 -9.03 12.38
C TYR A 202 -21.12 -9.96 11.20
N ILE A 203 -22.16 -10.71 10.83
CA ILE A 203 -22.15 -11.41 9.54
C ILE A 203 -22.39 -10.39 8.42
N GLU A 204 -21.75 -10.59 7.25
CA GLU A 204 -21.68 -9.63 6.13
C GLU A 204 -22.98 -8.86 5.85
N LYS A 205 -24.11 -9.59 5.73
CA LYS A 205 -25.43 -9.02 5.39
C LYS A 205 -26.03 -8.05 6.41
N GLU A 206 -25.42 -7.89 7.58
CA GLU A 206 -25.83 -6.94 8.62
C GLU A 206 -25.09 -5.60 8.48
N LEU A 207 -24.07 -5.53 7.62
CA LEU A 207 -23.24 -4.35 7.37
C LEU A 207 -23.56 -3.75 6.00
N ASP A 208 -23.63 -2.42 5.94
CA ASP A 208 -23.83 -1.67 4.71
C ASP A 208 -22.47 -1.14 4.20
N PHE A 209 -21.86 -1.88 3.28
CA PHE A 209 -20.56 -1.51 2.71
C PHE A 209 -20.59 -0.30 1.76
N SER A 210 -21.79 0.20 1.39
CA SER A 210 -21.90 1.51 0.72
C SER A 210 -21.64 2.67 1.68
N LYS A 211 -21.81 2.45 3.00
CA LYS A 211 -21.63 3.43 4.06
C LYS A 211 -20.31 3.21 4.79
N SER A 212 -19.68 4.32 5.18
CA SER A 212 -18.56 4.34 6.12
C SER A 212 -19.03 4.72 7.53
N GLY A 213 -18.22 4.40 8.54
CA GLY A 213 -18.38 4.91 9.89
C GLY A 213 -17.23 4.49 10.81
N ASP A 214 -17.09 5.19 11.93
CA ASP A 214 -16.03 4.98 12.92
C ASP A 214 -16.29 3.68 13.69
N GLY A 215 -15.82 2.58 13.11
CA GLY A 215 -16.19 1.22 13.49
C GLY A 215 -15.07 0.20 13.30
N CYS A 216 -13.90 0.62 12.82
CA CYS A 216 -12.71 -0.21 12.73
C CYS A 216 -11.59 0.35 13.62
N VAL A 217 -10.49 -0.38 13.74
CA VAL A 217 -9.21 0.16 14.25
C VAL A 217 -8.20 0.38 13.14
N ASP A 218 -7.29 1.33 13.36
CA ASP A 218 -5.97 1.33 12.72
C ASP A 218 -5.04 0.29 13.37
N ASP A 219 -3.81 0.18 12.85
CA ASP A 219 -2.80 -0.75 13.35
C ASP A 219 -2.25 -0.39 14.75
N CYS A 220 -2.56 0.80 15.27
CA CYS A 220 -2.27 1.23 16.64
C CYS A 220 -3.44 1.05 17.61
N GLY A 221 -4.58 0.53 17.14
CA GLY A 221 -5.78 0.32 17.94
C GLY A 221 -6.67 1.55 18.09
N SER A 222 -6.37 2.65 17.39
CA SER A 222 -7.19 3.86 17.40
C SER A 222 -8.43 3.66 16.54
N MET A 223 -9.57 4.22 16.96
CA MET A 223 -10.81 4.14 16.19
C MET A 223 -10.67 4.87 14.84
N THR A 224 -10.96 4.16 13.75
CA THR A 224 -10.92 4.70 12.39
C THR A 224 -12.20 4.43 11.60
N SER A 225 -12.41 5.24 10.55
CA SER A 225 -13.57 5.13 9.66
C SER A 225 -13.34 4.03 8.62
N CYS A 226 -14.31 3.14 8.47
CA CYS A 226 -14.24 2.07 7.48
C CYS A 226 -15.62 1.76 6.88
N ARG A 227 -15.62 1.13 5.70
CA ARG A 227 -16.86 0.67 5.05
C ARG A 227 -17.46 -0.55 5.75
N GLY A 228 -18.78 -0.63 5.71
CA GLY A 228 -19.55 -1.67 6.38
C GLY A 228 -20.02 -1.21 7.75
N SER A 229 -20.80 -0.13 7.79
CA SER A 229 -21.46 0.34 9.02
C SER A 229 -22.87 -0.23 9.17
N VAL A 230 -23.37 -0.27 10.40
CA VAL A 230 -24.68 -0.83 10.72
C VAL A 230 -25.78 0.19 10.39
N SER A 231 -26.61 -0.12 9.39
CA SER A 231 -27.64 0.80 8.87
C SER A 231 -29.01 0.70 9.57
N GLY A 232 -29.18 -0.22 10.51
CA GLY A 232 -30.41 -0.47 11.27
C GLY A 232 -30.17 -1.46 12.42
N PRO A 233 -31.19 -1.90 13.17
CA PRO A 233 -30.96 -2.88 14.26
C PRO A 233 -30.46 -4.21 13.68
N SER A 234 -29.26 -4.63 14.04
CA SER A 234 -28.71 -5.92 13.60
C SER A 234 -29.43 -7.08 14.29
N THR A 235 -29.77 -8.10 13.52
CA THR A 235 -30.40 -9.35 13.95
C THR A 235 -29.42 -10.49 14.18
N SER A 236 -28.23 -10.43 13.56
CA SER A 236 -27.29 -11.56 13.46
C SER A 236 -25.84 -11.14 13.76
N HIS A 237 -25.55 -10.83 15.02
CA HIS A 237 -24.19 -10.51 15.47
C HIS A 237 -23.85 -11.12 16.83
N LEU A 238 -22.57 -11.20 17.17
CA LEU A 238 -22.06 -11.63 18.47
C LEU A 238 -21.44 -10.46 19.22
N THR A 239 -21.97 -10.13 20.38
CA THR A 239 -21.39 -9.11 21.27
C THR A 239 -20.17 -9.68 21.99
N ARG A 240 -18.99 -9.10 21.76
CA ARG A 240 -17.68 -9.59 22.27
C ARG A 240 -16.76 -8.42 22.68
N PRO A 241 -17.22 -7.48 23.53
CA PRO A 241 -16.48 -6.26 23.83
C PRO A 241 -15.12 -6.56 24.47
N SER A 242 -15.09 -7.41 25.49
CA SER A 242 -13.87 -7.74 26.22
C SER A 242 -12.92 -8.61 25.39
N GLU A 243 -13.45 -9.56 24.62
CA GLU A 243 -12.61 -10.51 23.88
C GLU A 243 -11.99 -9.91 22.61
N LEU A 244 -12.66 -8.92 21.99
CA LEU A 244 -12.09 -8.16 20.87
C LEU A 244 -11.16 -7.04 21.36
N GLN A 245 -11.50 -6.36 22.46
CA GLN A 245 -10.57 -5.40 23.08
C GLN A 245 -9.27 -6.09 23.54
N ALA A 246 -9.35 -7.32 24.06
CA ALA A 246 -8.15 -8.08 24.43
C ALA A 246 -7.23 -8.39 23.23
N VAL A 247 -7.76 -8.52 22.00
CA VAL A 247 -6.93 -8.65 20.78
C VAL A 247 -6.26 -7.32 20.43
N ILE A 248 -6.99 -6.19 20.54
CA ILE A 248 -6.41 -4.85 20.37
C ILE A 248 -5.26 -4.64 21.36
N ASP A 249 -5.50 -4.88 22.65
CA ASP A 249 -4.53 -4.62 23.71
C ASP A 249 -3.31 -5.56 23.64
N SER A 250 -3.52 -6.82 23.25
CA SER A 250 -2.46 -7.84 23.07
C SER A 250 -1.61 -7.57 21.84
N ASP A 251 -2.24 -7.28 20.70
CA ASP A 251 -1.57 -7.40 19.42
C ASP A 251 -1.16 -6.05 18.82
N LYS A 252 -1.65 -4.90 19.33
CA LYS A 252 -1.30 -3.57 18.79
C LYS A 252 0.20 -3.31 18.69
N SER A 253 1.02 -3.78 19.64
CA SER A 253 2.49 -3.62 19.57
C SER A 253 3.14 -4.46 18.46
N ASN A 254 2.42 -5.45 17.93
CA ASN A 254 2.85 -6.27 16.79
C ASN A 254 2.43 -5.65 15.44
N TYR A 255 1.75 -4.50 15.45
CA TYR A 255 1.23 -3.80 14.26
C TYR A 255 1.68 -2.34 14.22
N CYS A 256 1.42 -1.61 15.30
CA CYS A 256 1.93 -0.27 15.55
C CYS A 256 3.46 -0.31 15.66
N THR A 257 4.14 0.11 14.61
CA THR A 257 5.51 0.62 14.73
C THR A 257 5.44 1.92 15.52
N ASP A 258 6.16 2.02 16.63
CA ASP A 258 6.04 3.13 17.59
C ASP A 258 6.21 4.52 16.95
N LYS A 259 5.09 5.17 16.59
CA LYS A 259 4.97 6.62 16.77
C LYS A 259 4.85 6.84 18.27
N SER A 260 5.92 7.37 18.87
CA SER A 260 6.06 7.58 20.31
C SER A 260 4.82 8.23 20.95
N GLU A 261 4.25 7.49 21.91
CA GLU A 261 3.22 7.86 22.90
C GLU A 261 2.43 9.16 22.68
N GLN A 262 1.20 9.05 22.15
CA GLN A 262 0.13 10.02 22.46
C GLN A 262 -1.03 9.35 23.21
N GLN A 263 -0.87 9.25 24.53
CA GLN A 263 -2.00 8.98 25.43
C GLN A 263 -2.90 10.22 25.58
N PRO A 264 -4.24 10.10 25.68
CA PRO A 264 -5.13 11.26 25.60
C PRO A 264 -5.07 12.19 26.81
N SER A 265 -4.89 13.49 26.57
CA SER A 265 -4.95 14.54 27.60
C SER A 265 -6.36 14.75 28.15
N GLN A 266 -6.64 14.25 29.36
CA GLN A 266 -7.71 14.81 30.21
C GLN A 266 -7.18 16.01 31.01
N ALA A 267 -7.99 17.06 31.13
CA ALA A 267 -7.55 18.36 31.61
C ALA A 267 -7.77 18.57 33.13
N THR A 268 -6.71 19.00 33.83
CA THR A 268 -6.78 19.99 34.93
C THR A 268 -5.38 20.66 35.16
N PRO A 269 -5.32 21.88 35.75
CA PRO A 269 -4.16 22.81 35.66
C PRO A 269 -3.08 22.68 36.80
N PRO A 270 -1.93 23.42 36.73
CA PRO A 270 -0.62 23.10 37.35
C PRO A 270 -0.45 23.65 38.80
N PRO A 271 0.69 23.53 39.53
CA PRO A 271 2.11 23.30 39.13
C PRO A 271 2.87 22.23 39.97
N GLU A 272 4.20 22.00 40.01
CA GLU A 272 5.43 22.79 39.70
C GLU A 272 6.56 21.94 39.01
N ILE A 273 7.77 22.53 38.87
CA ILE A 273 9.07 21.96 38.40
C ILE A 273 10.12 22.31 39.51
N PRO A 274 11.35 21.73 39.65
CA PRO A 274 12.17 20.90 38.73
C PRO A 274 12.64 19.56 39.41
N GLU A 275 13.61 18.75 38.96
CA GLU A 275 14.82 18.90 38.11
C GLU A 275 15.38 17.48 37.77
N GLY A 276 16.10 17.28 36.66
CA GLY A 276 16.87 16.02 36.43
C GLY A 276 16.89 15.48 34.99
N THR A 277 18.00 15.72 34.29
CA THR A 277 18.29 15.34 32.89
C THR A 277 19.07 13.98 32.80
N PRO A 278 19.54 13.45 31.64
CA PRO A 278 18.91 12.31 30.95
C PRO A 278 19.89 11.13 30.68
N GLU A 279 19.66 10.37 29.58
CA GLU A 279 20.68 9.60 28.79
C GLU A 279 21.22 8.27 29.43
N GLU A 280 21.58 7.20 28.70
CA GLU A 280 21.53 6.87 27.25
C GLU A 280 21.79 5.35 26.99
N SER A 281 21.80 4.95 25.71
CA SER A 281 22.43 3.75 25.09
C SER A 281 21.81 2.37 25.35
N GLU A 282 21.38 1.53 24.39
CA GLU A 282 21.78 1.18 22.99
C GLU A 282 22.70 -0.04 22.84
N THR A 283 22.70 -0.60 21.61
CA THR A 283 23.51 -1.69 21.00
C THR A 283 22.85 -3.09 20.89
N GLU A 284 22.94 -3.84 19.78
CA GLU A 284 23.14 -3.48 18.35
C GLU A 284 22.68 -4.66 17.45
N ASP A 285 22.55 -4.43 16.15
CA ASP A 285 22.09 -5.37 15.08
C ASP A 285 23.20 -6.37 14.64
N PRO A 286 22.99 -7.29 13.65
CA PRO A 286 23.32 -6.91 12.27
C PRO A 286 22.57 -7.60 11.09
N SER A 287 22.04 -6.75 10.19
CA SER A 287 22.39 -6.62 8.75
C SER A 287 21.66 -7.45 7.66
N GLY A 288 21.21 -6.74 6.61
CA GLY A 288 20.84 -7.33 5.31
C GLY A 288 20.12 -6.38 4.32
N SER A 289 20.85 -5.48 3.65
CA SER A 289 20.31 -4.37 2.84
C SER A 289 19.53 -4.75 1.56
N GLN A 290 18.42 -4.04 1.30
CA GLN A 290 17.96 -3.66 -0.05
C GLN A 290 17.41 -2.22 -0.01
N ALA A 291 17.64 -1.43 -1.07
CA ALA A 291 17.15 -0.06 -1.14
C ALA A 291 15.61 -0.01 -1.24
N VAL A 292 14.98 0.71 -0.32
CA VAL A 292 13.53 0.94 -0.31
C VAL A 292 13.21 2.13 -1.24
N PRO A 293 12.12 2.11 -2.05
CA PRO A 293 11.61 3.30 -2.74
C PRO A 293 11.36 4.47 -1.78
N GLU A 294 11.16 5.71 -2.26
CA GLU A 294 11.30 6.98 -1.53
C GLU A 294 10.45 7.13 -0.23
N ALA A 295 10.82 6.39 0.81
CA ALA A 295 10.18 6.31 2.11
C ALA A 295 10.17 7.68 2.81
N LEU A 296 11.22 8.48 2.63
CA LEU A 296 11.23 9.85 3.13
C LEU A 296 10.15 10.69 2.48
N GLN A 297 10.03 10.71 1.16
CA GLN A 297 8.97 11.47 0.48
C GLN A 297 7.56 11.02 0.92
N HIS A 298 7.35 9.72 1.13
CA HIS A 298 6.10 9.21 1.70
C HIS A 298 5.84 9.71 3.13
N ALA A 299 6.88 9.81 3.98
CA ALA A 299 6.75 10.42 5.32
C ALA A 299 6.41 11.91 5.24
N LEU A 300 6.98 12.66 4.28
CA LEU A 300 6.64 14.08 4.07
C LEU A 300 5.19 14.23 3.58
N ASP A 301 4.76 13.40 2.62
CA ASP A 301 3.38 13.40 2.12
C ASP A 301 2.39 13.05 3.26
N ALA A 302 2.71 12.08 4.12
CA ALA A 302 1.90 11.73 5.29
C ALA A 302 1.79 12.88 6.32
N PHE A 303 2.91 13.56 6.63
CA PHE A 303 2.89 14.79 7.44
C PHE A 303 1.97 15.86 6.82
N CYS A 304 1.96 15.97 5.50
CA CYS A 304 1.10 16.91 4.80
C CYS A 304 -0.39 16.53 4.78
N VAL A 305 -0.73 15.23 4.84
CA VAL A 305 -2.10 14.76 5.12
C VAL A 305 -2.55 15.22 6.50
N GLU A 306 -1.75 14.97 7.55
CA GLU A 306 -2.08 15.41 8.92
C GLU A 306 -2.27 16.94 9.01
N GLU A 307 -1.44 17.73 8.33
CA GLU A 307 -1.60 19.19 8.29
C GLU A 307 -2.84 19.65 7.50
N GLY A 308 -3.22 18.94 6.44
CA GLY A 308 -4.46 19.17 5.71
C GLY A 308 -5.71 18.87 6.56
N GLU A 309 -5.70 17.77 7.31
CA GLU A 309 -6.78 17.41 8.25
C GLU A 309 -6.92 18.42 9.39
N LYS A 310 -5.80 18.88 9.97
CA LYS A 310 -5.77 19.98 10.95
C LYS A 310 -6.33 21.27 10.33
N ALA A 311 -5.97 21.61 9.09
CA ALA A 311 -6.51 22.78 8.40
C ALA A 311 -8.03 22.67 8.16
N CYS A 312 -8.51 21.51 7.69
CA CYS A 312 -9.94 21.22 7.53
C CYS A 312 -10.70 21.34 8.86
N SER A 313 -10.16 20.76 9.93
CA SER A 313 -10.74 20.82 11.28
C SER A 313 -10.84 22.25 11.82
N ASN A 314 -9.90 23.12 11.44
CA ASN A 314 -9.93 24.56 11.71
C ASN A 314 -10.82 25.37 10.73
N GLY A 315 -11.65 24.70 9.93
CA GLY A 315 -12.65 25.31 9.05
C GLY A 315 -12.15 25.68 7.65
N LEU A 316 -10.89 25.38 7.30
CA LEU A 316 -10.33 25.68 5.98
C LEU A 316 -10.77 24.61 4.96
N ARG A 317 -11.95 24.84 4.36
CA ARG A 317 -12.63 23.87 3.49
C ARG A 317 -11.83 23.36 2.28
N ALA A 318 -10.84 24.11 1.79
CA ALA A 318 -10.01 23.71 0.65
C ALA A 318 -9.16 22.44 0.93
N TYR A 319 -8.95 22.11 2.20
CA TYR A 319 -8.20 20.92 2.63
C TYR A 319 -9.11 19.77 3.08
N CYS A 320 -10.43 19.97 3.11
CA CYS A 320 -11.38 18.93 3.51
C CYS A 320 -11.63 17.93 2.37
N ASN A 321 -11.39 16.65 2.62
CA ASN A 321 -11.49 15.57 1.62
C ASN A 321 -10.54 15.76 0.41
N SER A 322 -9.42 16.46 0.62
CA SER A 322 -8.37 16.63 -0.39
C SER A 322 -7.18 15.75 -0.02
N ALA A 323 -6.63 15.00 -0.99
CA ALA A 323 -5.33 14.38 -0.81
C ALA A 323 -4.25 15.47 -0.74
N MET A 324 -3.20 15.24 0.04
CA MET A 324 -2.18 16.24 0.36
C MET A 324 -0.79 15.71 0.01
N TYR A 325 0.05 16.58 -0.55
CA TYR A 325 1.41 16.23 -0.99
C TYR A 325 2.42 17.26 -0.52
N ALA A 326 3.57 16.79 -0.02
CA ALA A 326 4.72 17.61 0.29
C ALA A 326 5.54 17.87 -0.98
N ARG A 327 5.71 19.14 -1.34
CA ARG A 327 6.60 19.55 -2.44
C ARG A 327 7.39 20.80 -2.04
N LYS A 328 8.65 20.92 -2.50
CA LYS A 328 9.48 22.12 -2.35
C LYS A 328 9.28 23.04 -3.55
N ASP A 329 8.17 23.77 -3.55
CA ASP A 329 7.74 24.54 -4.72
C ASP A 329 7.15 25.93 -4.35
N VAL A 330 6.66 26.66 -5.34
CA VAL A 330 6.12 28.02 -5.19
C VAL A 330 4.70 28.02 -4.59
N GLY A 331 4.40 29.04 -3.81
CA GLY A 331 3.09 29.24 -3.19
C GLY A 331 2.16 30.11 -4.04
N ASN A 332 1.50 31.06 -3.39
CA ASN A 332 0.63 32.03 -4.07
C ASN A 332 1.45 33.15 -4.76
N THR A 333 0.77 34.18 -5.28
CA THR A 333 1.37 35.28 -6.04
C THR A 333 2.47 36.08 -5.31
N THR A 334 2.52 36.04 -3.97
CA THR A 334 3.59 36.68 -3.17
C THR A 334 4.67 35.70 -2.73
N GLN A 335 4.44 34.39 -2.80
CA GLN A 335 5.32 33.33 -2.32
C GLN A 335 6.07 32.66 -3.49
N LYS A 336 6.86 33.44 -4.23
CA LYS A 336 7.57 32.98 -5.45
C LYS A 336 8.85 32.18 -5.19
N THR A 337 9.25 32.02 -3.94
CA THR A 337 10.39 31.19 -3.53
C THR A 337 9.93 29.75 -3.30
N LYS A 338 10.70 28.79 -3.82
CA LYS A 338 10.51 27.36 -3.54
C LYS A 338 10.73 27.09 -2.06
N GLU A 339 9.69 26.65 -1.37
CA GLU A 339 9.69 26.28 0.05
C GLU A 339 8.90 24.98 0.20
N TRP A 340 9.20 24.19 1.23
CA TRP A 340 8.41 23.01 1.54
C TRP A 340 7.01 23.39 2.00
N ARG A 341 6.02 22.89 1.27
CA ARG A 341 4.60 23.17 1.47
C ARG A 341 3.80 21.88 1.30
N CYS A 342 2.66 21.83 1.98
CA CYS A 342 1.65 20.82 1.81
C CYS A 342 0.58 21.33 0.85
N TYR A 343 0.50 20.75 -0.34
CA TYR A 343 -0.44 21.13 -1.37
C TYR A 343 -1.64 20.20 -1.40
N ALA A 344 -2.84 20.77 -1.58
CA ALA A 344 -4.00 20.01 -2.01
C ALA A 344 -3.77 19.41 -3.41
N ALA A 345 -4.27 18.20 -3.66
CA ALA A 345 -4.13 17.48 -4.93
C ALA A 345 -4.53 18.31 -6.17
N SER A 346 -5.54 19.18 -6.02
CA SER A 346 -6.03 20.07 -7.07
C SER A 346 -5.04 21.16 -7.52
N GLU A 347 -3.93 21.32 -6.81
CA GLU A 347 -2.90 22.35 -7.04
C GLU A 347 -1.62 21.75 -7.67
N ILE A 348 -1.59 20.43 -7.85
CA ILE A 348 -0.43 19.66 -8.32
C ILE A 348 -0.73 19.09 -9.72
N ASP A 349 0.11 19.43 -10.68
CA ASP A 349 0.05 18.87 -12.04
C ASP A 349 0.95 17.64 -12.13
N PHE A 350 0.35 16.45 -12.02
CA PHE A 350 1.06 15.17 -12.07
C PHE A 350 1.61 14.81 -13.47
N ALA A 351 1.21 15.53 -14.53
CA ALA A 351 1.84 15.38 -15.85
C ALA A 351 3.17 16.13 -15.95
N VAL A 352 3.47 17.03 -14.99
CA VAL A 352 4.74 17.76 -14.90
C VAL A 352 5.65 17.07 -13.90
N SER A 353 6.89 16.80 -14.30
CA SER A 353 7.95 16.35 -13.40
C SER A 353 8.97 17.47 -13.17
N ALA A 354 9.38 17.67 -11.93
CA ALA A 354 10.34 18.71 -11.54
C ALA A 354 11.09 18.36 -10.25
N ASP A 355 12.21 19.06 -10.00
CA ASP A 355 12.98 19.00 -8.75
C ASP A 355 12.19 19.67 -7.61
N VAL A 356 11.29 18.90 -7.00
CA VAL A 356 10.34 19.33 -5.95
C VAL A 356 10.08 18.26 -4.87
N CYS A 357 10.63 17.05 -4.98
CA CYS A 357 10.53 16.01 -3.93
C CYS A 357 11.85 15.85 -3.16
N ALA A 358 11.86 14.98 -2.14
CA ALA A 358 13.05 14.53 -1.42
C ALA A 358 13.39 13.08 -1.79
N ASP A 359 14.68 12.77 -1.94
CA ASP A 359 15.15 11.38 -1.90
C ASP A 359 15.20 10.86 -0.44
N ASN A 360 15.58 9.59 -0.24
CA ASN A 360 15.73 9.00 1.10
C ASN A 360 16.83 9.65 1.97
N CYS A 361 17.68 10.51 1.39
CA CYS A 361 18.74 11.24 2.07
C CYS A 361 18.40 12.72 2.30
N GLY A 362 17.17 13.14 1.97
CA GLY A 362 16.71 14.52 2.14
C GLY A 362 17.20 15.49 1.06
N ASN A 363 17.89 14.99 0.02
CA ASN A 363 18.31 15.81 -1.11
C ASN A 363 17.09 16.07 -2.02
N ILE A 364 17.07 17.22 -2.69
CA ILE A 364 15.98 17.51 -3.64
C ILE A 364 16.14 16.63 -4.88
N THR A 365 15.06 15.94 -5.25
CA THR A 365 14.99 15.04 -6.39
C THR A 365 13.79 15.36 -7.30
N SER A 366 13.89 14.90 -8.55
CA SER A 366 12.83 15.05 -9.55
C SER A 366 11.71 14.04 -9.30
N CYS A 367 10.47 14.51 -9.29
CA CYS A 367 9.28 13.67 -9.18
C CYS A 367 8.12 14.24 -9.98
N SER A 368 7.12 13.41 -10.26
CA SER A 368 5.87 13.85 -10.87
C SER A 368 4.99 14.58 -9.86
N GLY A 369 4.34 15.65 -10.33
CA GLY A 369 3.53 16.54 -9.51
C GLY A 369 4.30 17.78 -9.08
N ALA A 370 4.12 18.88 -9.82
CA ALA A 370 4.63 20.21 -9.53
C ALA A 370 3.53 21.30 -9.65
N VAL A 371 3.78 22.50 -9.12
CA VAL A 371 2.81 23.61 -9.18
C VAL A 371 2.92 24.35 -10.51
N ASN A 372 1.83 24.37 -11.28
CA ASN A 372 1.77 25.10 -12.54
C ASN A 372 1.48 26.60 -12.32
N GLY A 373 2.50 27.33 -11.85
CA GLY A 373 2.52 28.80 -11.76
C GLY A 373 2.30 29.37 -10.36
N VAL A 374 1.09 29.24 -9.81
CA VAL A 374 0.76 29.67 -8.43
C VAL A 374 -0.25 28.73 -7.79
N SER A 375 -0.14 28.51 -6.49
CA SER A 375 -1.11 27.74 -5.72
C SER A 375 -1.99 28.60 -4.82
N THR A 376 -3.28 28.26 -4.76
CA THR A 376 -4.30 28.85 -3.88
C THR A 376 -4.62 28.01 -2.64
N SER A 377 -4.35 26.69 -2.66
CA SER A 377 -4.74 25.74 -1.61
C SER A 377 -3.51 24.96 -1.08
N HIS A 378 -2.63 25.64 -0.36
CA HIS A 378 -1.45 25.03 0.25
C HIS A 378 -1.12 25.60 1.64
N LEU A 379 -0.42 24.80 2.44
CA LEU A 379 0.07 25.17 3.76
C LEU A 379 1.60 25.27 3.73
N THR A 380 2.16 26.45 4.02
CA THR A 380 3.62 26.60 4.15
C THR A 380 4.09 25.90 5.43
N ARG A 381 5.03 24.97 5.29
CA ARG A 381 5.56 24.13 6.38
C ARG A 381 7.06 23.94 6.31
N ASN A 382 7.77 24.97 5.81
CA ASN A 382 9.20 24.88 5.54
C ASN A 382 10.04 24.37 6.72
N PRO A 383 9.99 24.98 7.92
CA PRO A 383 10.80 24.51 9.04
C PRO A 383 10.35 23.15 9.59
N GLN A 384 9.05 22.80 9.52
CA GLN A 384 8.56 21.50 9.99
C GLN A 384 9.02 20.37 9.08
N ILE A 385 8.94 20.56 7.76
CA ILE A 385 9.36 19.57 6.78
C ILE A 385 10.89 19.46 6.72
N GLU A 386 11.63 20.58 6.89
CA GLU A 386 13.09 20.53 6.99
C GLU A 386 13.58 19.79 8.25
N GLU A 387 12.90 19.95 9.40
CA GLU A 387 13.23 19.17 10.60
C GLU A 387 12.81 17.70 10.46
N LEU A 388 11.67 17.40 9.82
CA LEU A 388 11.26 16.02 9.51
C LEU A 388 12.28 15.33 8.59
N ILE A 389 12.71 16.01 7.52
CA ILE A 389 13.81 15.54 6.65
C ILE A 389 15.07 15.26 7.45
N LYS A 390 15.43 16.13 8.38
CA LYS A 390 16.63 15.99 9.21
C LYS A 390 16.54 14.80 10.18
N MET A 391 15.41 14.57 10.82
CA MET A 391 15.19 13.42 11.71
C MET A 391 15.17 12.10 10.94
N GLU A 392 14.40 12.02 9.86
CA GLU A 392 14.19 10.79 9.09
C GLU A 392 15.37 10.43 8.17
N LYS A 393 16.28 11.39 7.89
CA LYS A 393 17.53 11.14 7.14
C LYS A 393 18.39 10.07 7.83
N GLU A 394 18.42 10.04 9.16
CA GLU A 394 19.20 9.04 9.91
C GLU A 394 18.59 7.62 9.81
N VAL A 395 17.30 7.53 9.47
CA VAL A 395 16.55 6.27 9.32
C VAL A 395 16.63 5.73 7.89
N TYR A 396 16.45 6.59 6.87
CA TYR A 396 16.30 6.17 5.47
C TYR A 396 17.55 6.34 4.60
N CYS A 397 18.51 7.19 4.99
CA CYS A 397 19.71 7.40 4.18
C CYS A 397 20.76 6.32 4.47
N ASN A 398 21.06 5.47 3.48
CA ASN A 398 22.20 4.55 3.60
C ASN A 398 23.52 5.29 3.25
N PRO A 399 24.44 5.51 4.22
CA PRO A 399 25.68 6.25 3.99
C PRO A 399 26.68 5.52 3.06
N GLU A 400 26.46 4.23 2.74
CA GLU A 400 27.28 3.53 1.75
C GLU A 400 26.99 3.95 0.30
N ILE A 401 25.82 4.55 0.03
CA ILE A 401 25.44 5.01 -1.32
C ILE A 401 26.13 6.35 -1.67
N GLU A 402 26.23 7.27 -0.70
CA GLU A 402 26.89 8.58 -0.86
C GLU A 402 28.39 8.44 -1.21
N LYS A 403 29.10 7.45 -0.64
CA LYS A 403 30.53 7.21 -0.94
C LYS A 403 30.80 6.72 -2.37
N GLY A 404 29.77 6.44 -3.16
CA GLY A 404 29.88 6.19 -4.59
C GLY A 404 29.96 7.45 -5.46
N SER A 405 29.64 8.63 -4.92
CA SER A 405 29.48 9.87 -5.70
C SER A 405 30.49 10.98 -5.39
N GLU A 406 31.58 10.69 -4.67
CA GLU A 406 32.76 11.56 -4.60
C GLU A 406 33.98 10.92 -5.28
N SER A 407 34.08 11.09 -6.60
CA SER A 407 35.32 10.88 -7.34
C SER A 407 35.56 12.00 -8.35
N THR A 408 36.62 12.78 -8.07
CA THR A 408 37.39 13.58 -9.03
C THR A 408 36.66 14.69 -9.80
N GLY A 409 36.55 15.87 -9.16
CA GLY A 409 36.12 17.12 -9.81
C GLY A 409 36.81 18.38 -9.26
N ALA A 410 37.91 18.24 -8.50
CA ALA A 410 38.64 19.40 -7.97
C ALA A 410 39.48 20.04 -9.08
N VAL A 411 38.98 21.14 -9.67
CA VAL A 411 39.82 22.10 -10.40
C VAL A 411 39.54 23.51 -9.88
N ASP A 412 40.63 24.08 -9.41
CA ASP A 412 40.86 25.40 -8.83
C ASP A 412 40.18 26.59 -9.55
N SER A 413 39.81 27.60 -8.77
CA SER A 413 39.24 28.85 -9.26
C SER A 413 40.34 29.83 -9.65
N SER A 414 40.65 29.96 -10.94
CA SER A 414 41.39 31.13 -11.45
C SER A 414 40.96 31.55 -12.86
N GLU A 415 40.16 32.61 -12.90
CA GLU A 415 40.25 33.76 -13.83
C GLU A 415 40.83 33.54 -15.25
N SER A 416 39.98 33.52 -16.27
CA SER A 416 40.35 34.04 -17.60
C SER A 416 39.17 34.33 -18.54
N GLU A 417 39.48 35.20 -19.51
CA GLU A 417 38.61 36.14 -20.22
C GLU A 417 37.49 35.58 -21.12
N VAL A 418 36.51 36.45 -21.37
CA VAL A 418 35.41 36.29 -22.33
C VAL A 418 35.94 36.28 -23.77
N VAL A 419 35.51 35.31 -24.57
CA VAL A 419 35.59 35.35 -26.04
C VAL A 419 34.21 35.01 -26.62
N PRO A 420 33.63 35.83 -27.52
CA PRO A 420 32.27 35.63 -28.03
C PRO A 420 32.19 34.58 -29.16
N PRO A 421 31.00 34.01 -29.43
CA PRO A 421 30.79 33.12 -30.57
C PRO A 421 30.81 33.88 -31.92
N PRO A 422 31.21 33.22 -33.02
CA PRO A 422 31.17 33.83 -34.36
C PRO A 422 29.76 33.82 -34.95
N GLU A 423 29.37 34.96 -35.53
CA GLU A 423 28.16 35.12 -36.35
C GLU A 423 28.35 34.63 -37.81
N ILE A 424 27.24 34.74 -38.56
CA ILE A 424 27.07 35.03 -40.01
C ILE A 424 26.76 33.81 -40.92
N PRO A 425 25.82 33.89 -41.90
CA PRO A 425 24.82 34.93 -42.24
C PRO A 425 23.34 34.45 -42.31
N GLU A 426 22.45 35.43 -42.46
CA GLU A 426 21.06 35.32 -42.91
C GLU A 426 20.89 34.80 -44.36
N GLY A 427 19.69 34.35 -44.71
CA GLY A 427 19.31 33.96 -46.08
C GLY A 427 17.80 33.81 -46.31
N THR A 428 17.13 34.93 -46.58
CA THR A 428 15.78 35.07 -47.19
C THR A 428 15.86 36.22 -48.21
N PRO A 429 15.02 36.31 -49.26
CA PRO A 429 13.56 36.08 -49.31
C PRO A 429 13.18 35.02 -50.40
N GLU A 430 11.93 34.75 -50.82
CA GLU A 430 10.80 35.63 -51.16
C GLU A 430 9.43 34.89 -51.15
N GLU A 431 8.36 35.65 -51.37
CA GLU A 431 6.95 35.30 -51.13
C GLU A 431 6.28 34.48 -52.26
N SER A 432 5.15 33.83 -51.95
CA SER A 432 3.94 33.93 -52.78
C SER A 432 2.69 33.40 -52.06
N GLU A 433 1.66 34.24 -51.92
CA GLU A 433 0.32 33.88 -51.45
C GLU A 433 -0.45 33.07 -52.52
N THR A 434 -1.48 32.30 -52.12
CA THR A 434 -2.88 32.49 -52.61
C THR A 434 -3.87 31.47 -52.01
N GLU A 435 -4.91 32.04 -51.39
CA GLU A 435 -6.35 31.68 -51.33
C GLU A 435 -6.88 30.22 -51.42
N ASP A 436 -7.75 29.94 -50.43
CA ASP A 436 -8.93 29.03 -50.41
C ASP A 436 -9.87 29.26 -51.65
N PRO A 437 -10.87 28.41 -52.02
CA PRO A 437 -11.90 27.94 -51.09
C PRO A 437 -12.66 26.60 -51.35
N SER A 438 -13.32 26.11 -50.28
CA SER A 438 -14.66 25.49 -50.26
C SER A 438 -14.92 24.09 -50.90
N GLY A 439 -15.60 23.22 -50.14
CA GLY A 439 -16.05 21.90 -50.61
C GLY A 439 -16.94 21.13 -49.62
N SER A 440 -18.22 21.46 -49.54
CA SER A 440 -19.22 20.76 -48.70
C SER A 440 -19.58 19.35 -49.21
N GLN A 441 -19.83 18.42 -48.27
CA GLN A 441 -20.82 17.31 -48.26
C GLN A 441 -20.32 16.23 -47.27
N ALA A 442 -21.09 15.33 -46.66
CA ALA A 442 -22.50 15.20 -46.27
C ALA A 442 -22.59 13.80 -45.59
N VAL A 443 -23.30 13.69 -44.47
CA VAL A 443 -23.77 12.44 -43.83
C VAL A 443 -24.92 11.88 -44.73
N PRO A 444 -25.26 10.57 -44.87
CA PRO A 444 -25.26 9.52 -43.83
C PRO A 444 -24.92 8.06 -44.26
N GLU A 445 -24.81 7.12 -43.30
CA GLU A 445 -25.81 6.04 -43.06
C GLU A 445 -25.38 5.07 -41.95
N ALA A 446 -26.34 4.30 -41.44
CA ALA A 446 -26.20 3.31 -40.38
C ALA A 446 -26.71 1.93 -40.87
N LEU A 447 -26.60 0.91 -40.00
CA LEU A 447 -27.03 -0.50 -40.18
C LEU A 447 -26.04 -1.41 -40.95
N GLN A 448 -25.29 -2.23 -40.20
CA GLN A 448 -25.75 -3.58 -39.83
C GLN A 448 -25.09 -4.05 -38.53
#